data_AF-W4UN79-F1
#
_entry.id   AF-W4UN79-F1
#
_cell.length_a   1.000
_cell.length_b   1.000
_cell.length_c   1.000
_cell.angle_alpha   90.00
_cell.angle_beta   90.00
_cell.angle_gamma   90.00
#
_symmetry.space_group_name_H-M   'P 1'
#
loop_
_entity.id
_entity.type
_entity.pdbx_description
1 polymer ?
#
loop_
_entity_poly.entity_id
_entity_poly.type
_entity_poly.pdbx_seq_one_letter_code
_entity_poly.pdbx_strand_id
1 'polypeptide(L)'
;MVVAPFNFIEEGKRRTSDIFEFELMSGIQYLKQILKSEAYWTVWSKFHLRSLYFNNIESLDIAFGEDVVLSSQLLINSDKVVPIGSPIVDYYVYPSSMSHCLNDKAYQDFATYVSWFDDYIKRRELSEELAEELAFFHIKNTITRLHWRKNKDTDREMKRLVEEIQTYPKLTQILSRREKKIVSIYKVSSLLGYLKLLYYSKCGKI
;
A
#
# COMPACT_ATOMS: atom_id res chain seq x y z
N MET A 1 -3.07 20.35 3.65
CA MET A 1 -3.41 19.61 2.41
C MET A 1 -4.93 19.53 2.28
N VAL A 2 -5.46 19.52 1.05
CA VAL A 2 -6.88 19.24 0.78
C VAL A 2 -6.98 17.94 0.00
N VAL A 3 -7.90 17.06 0.38
CA VAL A 3 -8.13 15.77 -0.29
C VAL A 3 -9.53 15.75 -0.88
N ALA A 4 -9.72 15.07 -2.00
CA ALA A 4 -11.02 14.98 -2.61
C ALA A 4 -11.27 13.57 -3.14
N PRO A 5 -12.54 13.12 -3.09
CA PRO A 5 -12.96 11.95 -3.83
C PRO A 5 -12.69 12.13 -5.34
N PHE A 6 -12.75 11.04 -6.06
CA PHE A 6 -12.64 11.01 -7.52
C PHE A 6 -13.44 9.83 -8.06
N ASN A 7 -13.62 9.76 -9.37
CA ASN A 7 -14.31 8.65 -10.02
C ASN A 7 -13.30 7.77 -10.74
N PHE A 8 -13.38 6.46 -10.53
CA PHE A 8 -12.79 5.48 -11.42
C PHE A 8 -13.69 5.29 -12.64
N ILE A 9 -13.11 5.41 -13.83
CA ILE A 9 -13.76 5.11 -15.10
C ILE A 9 -13.05 3.90 -15.73
N GLU A 10 -13.69 2.74 -15.71
CA GLU A 10 -13.13 1.48 -16.21
C GLU A 10 -14.17 0.79 -17.08
N GLU A 11 -13.82 0.48 -18.34
CA GLU A 11 -14.73 -0.16 -19.30
C GLU A 11 -16.10 0.53 -19.42
N GLY A 12 -16.12 1.87 -19.35
CA GLY A 12 -17.34 2.67 -19.42
C GLY A 12 -18.18 2.68 -18.13
N LYS A 13 -17.76 1.97 -17.07
CA LYS A 13 -18.40 2.01 -15.75
C LYS A 13 -17.76 3.07 -14.89
N ARG A 14 -18.60 3.81 -14.16
CA ARG A 14 -18.18 4.81 -13.17
C ARG A 14 -18.32 4.25 -11.77
N ARG A 15 -17.26 4.34 -10.96
CA ARG A 15 -17.27 4.02 -9.53
C ARG A 15 -16.58 5.15 -8.75
N THR A 16 -17.30 5.79 -7.83
CA THR A 16 -16.71 6.82 -6.96
C THR A 16 -15.77 6.17 -5.94
N SER A 17 -14.66 6.85 -5.65
CA SER A 17 -13.77 6.53 -4.53
C SER A 17 -14.50 6.73 -3.20
N ASP A 18 -13.85 6.33 -2.11
CA ASP A 18 -14.39 6.56 -0.76
C ASP A 18 -14.66 8.06 -0.52
N ILE A 19 -15.79 8.32 0.15
CA ILE A 19 -16.19 9.66 0.58
C ILE A 19 -15.66 9.87 1.99
N PHE A 20 -15.05 11.02 2.24
CA PHE A 20 -14.45 11.34 3.52
C PHE A 20 -15.48 11.91 4.48
N GLU A 21 -15.65 11.28 5.65
CA GLU A 21 -16.61 11.70 6.70
C GLU A 21 -16.00 12.64 7.76
N PHE A 22 -14.69 12.91 7.68
CA PHE A 22 -14.01 13.78 8.65
C PHE A 22 -14.06 15.26 8.24
N GLU A 23 -14.04 16.17 9.19
CA GLU A 23 -13.87 17.62 8.89
C GLU A 23 -12.39 18.00 8.79
N LEU A 24 -11.57 17.43 9.67
CA LEU A 24 -10.16 17.74 9.81
C LEU A 24 -9.40 16.56 10.39
N MET A 25 -8.21 16.28 9.86
CA MET A 25 -7.24 15.36 10.47
C MET A 25 -5.81 15.88 10.30
N SER A 26 -4.87 15.37 11.09
CA SER A 26 -3.44 15.54 10.81
C SER A 26 -3.02 14.72 9.58
N GLY A 27 -1.87 15.06 9.00
CA GLY A 27 -1.31 14.28 7.89
C GLY A 27 -0.95 12.84 8.29
N ILE A 28 -0.46 12.61 9.51
CA ILE A 28 -0.21 11.25 10.03
C ILE A 28 -1.50 10.44 10.13
N GLN A 29 -2.57 11.04 10.65
CA GLN A 29 -3.87 10.37 10.72
C GLN A 29 -4.43 10.02 9.33
N TYR A 30 -4.25 10.89 8.34
CA TYR A 30 -4.65 10.57 6.97
C TYR A 30 -3.76 9.49 6.34
N LEU A 31 -2.45 9.51 6.62
CA LEU A 31 -1.53 8.45 6.21
C LEU A 31 -1.95 7.09 6.78
N LYS A 32 -2.44 7.03 8.03
CA LYS A 32 -3.01 5.82 8.61
C LYS A 32 -4.18 5.26 7.79
N GLN A 33 -5.07 6.12 7.29
CA GLN A 33 -6.17 5.68 6.41
C GLN A 33 -5.64 5.12 5.09
N ILE A 34 -4.66 5.78 4.47
CA ILE A 34 -4.05 5.27 3.23
C ILE A 34 -3.42 3.90 3.45
N LEU A 35 -2.63 3.74 4.52
CA LEU A 35 -1.96 2.47 4.84
C LEU A 35 -2.95 1.33 5.09
N LYS A 36 -4.13 1.64 5.66
CA LYS A 36 -5.25 0.69 5.84
C LYS A 36 -6.10 0.48 4.59
N SER A 37 -5.72 1.07 3.46
CA SER A 37 -6.49 1.03 2.19
C SER A 37 -7.89 1.65 2.32
N GLU A 38 -8.07 2.62 3.22
CA GLU A 38 -9.29 3.42 3.42
C GLU A 38 -9.19 4.78 2.68
N ALA A 39 -8.01 5.10 2.14
CA ALA A 39 -7.74 6.26 1.31
C ALA A 39 -6.68 5.93 0.25
N TYR A 40 -6.46 6.85 -0.68
CA TYR A 40 -5.68 6.59 -1.91
C TYR A 40 -4.34 7.33 -1.91
N TRP A 41 -3.31 6.73 -2.51
CA TRP A 41 -1.98 7.33 -2.71
C TRP A 41 -1.96 8.43 -3.79
N THR A 42 -3.03 8.56 -4.57
CA THR A 42 -3.17 9.45 -5.72
C THR A 42 -2.81 10.92 -5.45
N VAL A 43 -1.72 11.40 -6.02
CA VAL A 43 -1.26 12.80 -5.85
C VAL A 43 -2.21 13.78 -6.52
N TRP A 44 -2.77 13.39 -7.68
CA TRP A 44 -3.61 14.23 -8.53
C TRP A 44 -5.02 14.51 -7.97
N SER A 45 -5.48 13.75 -6.97
CA SER A 45 -6.76 14.00 -6.28
C SER A 45 -6.58 14.84 -5.01
N LYS A 46 -5.41 15.44 -4.82
CA LYS A 46 -5.04 16.21 -3.63
C LYS A 46 -4.51 17.58 -4.03
N PHE A 47 -4.86 18.60 -3.25
CA PHE A 47 -4.25 19.93 -3.35
C PHE A 47 -3.24 20.13 -2.23
N HIS A 48 -2.01 20.42 -2.64
CA HIS A 48 -0.88 20.62 -1.73
C HIS A 48 -0.60 22.11 -1.56
N LEU A 49 -0.34 22.53 -0.32
CA LEU A 49 0.24 23.86 -0.11
C LEU A 49 1.67 23.84 -0.63
N ARG A 50 2.06 24.89 -1.37
CA ARG A 50 3.43 25.03 -1.90
C ARG A 50 4.49 24.92 -0.79
N SER A 51 4.19 25.39 0.42
CA SER A 51 5.08 25.32 1.57
C SER A 51 5.45 23.90 1.99
N LEU A 52 4.63 22.89 1.69
CA LEU A 52 4.96 21.48 1.97
C LEU A 52 6.18 21.01 1.16
N TYR A 53 6.40 21.60 -0.02
CA TYR A 53 7.55 21.30 -0.88
C TYR A 53 8.82 22.07 -0.49
N PHE A 54 8.77 22.94 0.53
CA PHE A 54 9.98 23.55 1.08
C PHE A 54 10.73 22.61 2.03
N ASN A 55 10.09 21.52 2.46
CA ASN A 55 10.77 20.41 3.10
C ASN A 55 11.70 19.73 2.08
N ASN A 56 12.76 19.08 2.55
CA ASN A 56 13.64 18.30 1.68
C ASN A 56 12.86 17.08 1.13
N ILE A 57 12.41 17.17 -0.12
CA ILE A 57 11.67 16.10 -0.80
C ILE A 57 12.64 15.17 -1.51
N GLU A 58 12.70 13.93 -1.07
CA GLU A 58 13.44 12.85 -1.70
C GLU A 58 12.67 12.38 -2.95
N SER A 59 13.42 12.10 -4.02
CA SER A 59 12.91 11.53 -5.26
C SER A 59 13.67 10.25 -5.57
N LEU A 60 12.96 9.24 -6.06
CA LEU A 60 13.53 7.98 -6.49
C LEU A 60 13.43 7.87 -8.01
N ASP A 61 14.41 7.22 -8.64
CA ASP A 61 14.38 6.92 -10.07
C ASP A 61 13.51 5.68 -10.36
N ILE A 62 12.20 5.85 -10.17
CA ILE A 62 11.16 4.83 -10.36
C ILE A 62 10.03 5.38 -11.23
N ALA A 63 9.40 4.49 -11.99
CA ALA A 63 8.21 4.82 -12.78
C ALA A 63 6.91 4.31 -12.12
N PHE A 64 7.03 3.49 -11.06
CA PHE A 64 5.90 2.89 -10.37
C PHE A 64 6.03 3.06 -8.85
N GLY A 65 5.09 3.79 -8.23
CA GLY A 65 5.03 4.02 -6.79
C GLY A 65 5.65 5.34 -6.33
N GLU A 66 5.90 6.26 -7.26
CA GLU A 66 6.32 7.63 -7.01
C GLU A 66 5.28 8.41 -6.19
N ASP A 67 4.00 8.07 -6.34
CA ASP A 67 2.88 8.65 -5.58
C ASP A 67 2.93 8.26 -4.09
N VAL A 68 3.37 7.05 -3.77
CA VAL A 68 3.66 6.60 -2.40
C VAL A 68 4.78 7.45 -1.81
N VAL A 69 5.89 7.61 -2.55
CA VAL A 69 7.06 8.37 -2.11
C VAL A 69 6.70 9.82 -1.81
N LEU A 70 6.02 10.49 -2.75
CA LEU A 70 5.66 11.89 -2.60
C LEU A 70 4.59 12.08 -1.52
N SER A 71 3.50 11.31 -1.55
CA SER A 71 2.39 11.48 -0.60
C SER A 71 2.83 11.24 0.85
N SER A 72 3.71 10.27 1.08
CA SER A 72 4.25 9.99 2.42
C SER A 72 4.97 11.21 3.00
N GLN A 73 5.84 11.83 2.20
CA GLN A 73 6.61 13.01 2.64
C GLN A 73 5.70 14.22 2.86
N LEU A 74 4.75 14.46 1.96
CA LEU A 74 3.83 15.59 2.10
C LEU A 74 2.89 15.42 3.30
N LEU A 75 2.40 14.21 3.56
CA LEU A 75 1.54 13.91 4.70
C LEU A 75 2.26 14.02 6.03
N ILE A 76 3.47 13.44 6.14
CA ILE A 76 4.24 13.49 7.37
C ILE A 76 4.61 14.93 7.76
N ASN A 77 4.72 15.85 6.81
CA ASN A 77 4.98 17.26 7.07
C ASN A 77 3.72 18.15 7.00
N SER A 78 2.51 17.57 6.95
CA SER A 78 1.26 18.32 6.88
C SER A 78 0.52 18.29 8.21
N ASP A 79 0.39 19.44 8.86
CA ASP A 79 -0.34 19.57 10.14
C ASP A 79 -1.85 19.35 9.98
N LYS A 80 -2.39 19.68 8.80
CA LYS A 80 -3.83 19.70 8.55
C LYS A 80 -4.19 19.11 7.19
N VAL A 81 -5.11 18.17 7.19
CA VAL A 81 -5.78 17.58 6.03
C VAL A 81 -7.28 17.83 6.17
N VAL A 82 -7.90 18.36 5.12
CA VAL A 82 -9.35 18.60 5.05
C VAL A 82 -9.91 18.01 3.77
N PRO A 83 -11.14 17.47 3.77
CA PRO A 83 -11.73 16.94 2.56
C PRO A 83 -12.59 17.96 1.82
N ILE A 84 -12.81 17.70 0.54
CA ILE A 84 -13.90 18.27 -0.26
C ILE A 84 -14.94 17.16 -0.46
N GLY A 85 -16.23 17.47 -0.27
CA GLY A 85 -17.32 16.50 -0.33
C GLY A 85 -17.78 16.09 -1.73
N SER A 86 -16.97 16.32 -2.77
CA SER A 86 -17.37 16.06 -4.16
C SER A 86 -16.21 15.51 -4.98
N PRO A 87 -16.46 14.56 -5.89
CA PRO A 87 -15.44 14.06 -6.81
C PRO A 87 -14.90 15.18 -7.71
N ILE A 88 -13.58 15.31 -7.81
CA ILE A 88 -12.94 16.38 -8.59
C ILE A 88 -12.29 15.91 -9.90
N VAL A 89 -12.09 14.60 -10.06
CA VAL A 89 -11.37 14.01 -11.19
C VAL A 89 -12.07 12.72 -11.63
N ASP A 90 -12.14 12.50 -12.95
CA ASP A 90 -12.48 11.22 -13.56
C ASP A 90 -11.16 10.52 -13.98
N TYR A 91 -10.76 9.51 -13.25
CA TYR A 91 -9.55 8.71 -13.49
C TYR A 91 -9.86 7.51 -14.37
N TYR A 92 -9.33 7.52 -15.59
CA TYR A 92 -9.53 6.45 -16.55
C TYR A 92 -8.53 5.32 -16.32
N VAL A 93 -9.07 4.12 -16.08
CA VAL A 93 -8.31 2.88 -15.95
C VAL A 93 -8.34 2.17 -17.30
N TYR A 94 -7.16 1.98 -17.88
CA TYR A 94 -7.02 1.25 -19.14
C TYR A 94 -6.34 -0.10 -18.90
N PRO A 95 -6.62 -1.12 -19.72
CA PRO A 95 -5.89 -2.39 -19.66
C PRO A 95 -4.36 -2.23 -19.86
N SER A 96 -3.94 -1.14 -20.51
CA SER A 96 -2.54 -0.78 -20.72
C SER A 96 -1.95 0.08 -19.59
N SER A 97 -2.70 0.43 -18.55
CA SER A 97 -2.16 1.19 -17.41
C SER A 97 -1.07 0.37 -16.70
N MET A 98 -0.07 1.06 -16.16
CA MET A 98 1.12 0.43 -15.57
C MET A 98 0.79 -0.61 -14.49
N SER A 99 -0.28 -0.39 -13.72
CA SER A 99 -0.79 -1.33 -12.71
C SER A 99 -1.27 -2.66 -13.28
N HIS A 100 -1.67 -2.71 -14.56
CA HIS A 100 -2.08 -3.92 -15.28
C HIS A 100 -0.96 -4.54 -16.11
N CYS A 101 0.06 -3.76 -16.49
CA CYS A 101 1.19 -4.20 -17.29
C CYS A 101 2.47 -4.40 -16.45
N LEU A 102 2.38 -5.23 -15.42
CA LEU A 102 3.47 -5.48 -14.48
C LEU A 102 4.60 -6.28 -15.13
N ASN A 103 5.75 -5.64 -15.30
CA ASN A 103 6.99 -6.25 -15.78
C ASN A 103 8.06 -6.29 -14.67
N ASP A 104 9.24 -6.80 -14.99
CA ASP A 104 10.35 -6.90 -14.02
C ASP A 104 10.80 -5.54 -13.51
N LYS A 105 10.77 -4.49 -14.34
CA LYS A 105 11.09 -3.12 -13.92
C LYS A 105 10.06 -2.58 -12.92
N ALA A 106 8.76 -2.77 -13.17
CA ALA A 106 7.70 -2.39 -12.23
C ALA A 106 7.85 -3.10 -10.88
N TYR A 107 8.28 -4.37 -10.89
CA TYR A 107 8.58 -5.09 -9.65
C TYR A 107 9.82 -4.54 -8.92
N GLN A 108 10.87 -4.16 -9.64
CA GLN A 108 12.05 -3.50 -9.05
C GLN A 108 11.69 -2.15 -8.44
N ASP A 109 10.90 -1.34 -9.15
CA ASP A 109 10.40 -0.06 -8.66
C ASP A 109 9.56 -0.25 -7.38
N PHE A 110 8.71 -1.28 -7.40
CA PHE A 110 7.94 -1.69 -6.23
C PHE A 110 8.80 -2.07 -5.03
N ALA A 111 9.84 -2.90 -5.24
CA ALA A 111 10.76 -3.25 -4.16
C ALA A 111 11.52 -2.02 -3.64
N THR A 112 11.88 -1.10 -4.55
CA THR A 112 12.61 0.13 -4.25
C THR A 112 11.78 1.07 -3.37
N TYR A 113 10.54 1.38 -3.74
CA TYR A 113 9.73 2.29 -2.94
C TYR A 113 9.32 1.67 -1.60
N VAL A 114 9.09 0.35 -1.53
CA VAL A 114 8.74 -0.32 -0.26
C VAL A 114 9.92 -0.25 0.71
N SER A 115 11.14 -0.51 0.24
CA SER A 115 12.34 -0.38 1.07
C SER A 115 12.55 1.06 1.53
N TRP A 116 12.44 2.01 0.60
CA TRP A 116 12.56 3.44 0.92
C TRP A 116 11.51 3.87 1.94
N PHE A 117 10.26 3.41 1.82
CA PHE A 117 9.18 3.79 2.73
C PHE A 117 9.45 3.28 4.14
N ASP A 118 9.82 2.00 4.30
CA ASP A 118 10.18 1.42 5.60
C ASP A 118 11.33 2.21 6.26
N ASP A 119 12.36 2.57 5.49
CA ASP A 119 13.49 3.34 5.99
C ASP A 119 13.13 4.80 6.29
N TYR A 120 12.27 5.43 5.49
CA TYR A 120 11.79 6.79 5.71
C TYR A 120 10.96 6.88 7.00
N ILE A 121 10.05 5.93 7.24
CA ILE A 121 9.25 5.87 8.47
C ILE A 121 10.14 5.70 9.71
N LYS A 122 11.18 4.87 9.64
CA LYS A 122 12.16 4.71 10.73
C LYS A 122 12.93 6.01 10.99
N ARG A 123 13.43 6.67 9.94
CA ARG A 123 14.16 7.96 10.06
C ARG A 123 13.30 9.08 10.64
N ARG A 124 11.98 9.00 10.48
CA ARG A 124 11.01 9.94 11.05
C ARG A 124 10.49 9.53 12.42
N GLU A 125 10.99 8.42 12.99
CA GLU A 125 10.62 7.90 14.31
C GLU A 125 9.12 7.55 14.44
N LEU A 126 8.48 7.18 13.32
CA LEU A 126 7.03 6.91 13.27
C LEU A 126 6.69 5.42 13.35
N SER A 127 7.68 4.55 13.53
CA SER A 127 7.49 3.09 13.50
C SER A 127 6.53 2.60 14.57
N GLU A 128 6.58 3.15 15.79
CA GLU A 128 5.68 2.77 16.88
C GLU A 128 4.27 3.33 16.67
N GLU A 129 4.17 4.61 16.29
CA GLU A 129 2.87 5.27 16.08
C GLU A 129 2.05 4.64 14.94
N LEU A 130 2.74 4.11 13.92
CA LEU A 130 2.15 3.50 12.73
C LEU A 130 2.21 1.96 12.75
N ALA A 131 2.61 1.33 13.85
CA ALA A 131 2.98 -0.08 13.87
C ALA A 131 1.90 -1.02 13.27
N GLU A 132 0.63 -0.81 13.63
CA GLU A 132 -0.48 -1.62 13.11
C GLU A 132 -0.73 -1.33 11.62
N GLU A 133 -0.72 -0.07 11.22
CA GLU A 133 -0.92 0.33 9.83
C GLU A 133 0.22 -0.14 8.91
N LEU A 134 1.47 -0.13 9.39
CA LEU A 134 2.62 -0.69 8.70
C LEU A 134 2.49 -2.21 8.54
N ALA A 135 2.00 -2.91 9.57
CA ALA A 135 1.70 -4.33 9.48
C ALA A 135 0.62 -4.61 8.43
N PHE A 136 -0.47 -3.84 8.41
CA PHE A 136 -1.50 -3.95 7.37
C PHE A 136 -0.88 -3.77 5.97
N PHE A 137 -0.09 -2.72 5.79
CA PHE A 137 0.53 -2.38 4.52
C PHE A 137 1.52 -3.47 4.05
N HIS A 138 2.37 -3.97 4.95
CA HIS A 138 3.30 -5.06 4.67
C HIS A 138 2.56 -6.35 4.29
N ILE A 139 1.48 -6.71 4.99
CA ILE A 139 0.64 -7.88 4.66
C ILE A 139 0.09 -7.76 3.23
N LYS A 140 -0.52 -6.61 2.90
CA LYS A 140 -1.06 -6.34 1.55
C LYS A 140 0.03 -6.43 0.48
N ASN A 141 1.18 -5.78 0.71
CA ASN A 141 2.30 -5.80 -0.23
C ASN A 141 2.86 -7.21 -0.43
N THR A 142 2.96 -8.01 0.65
CA THR A 142 3.40 -9.40 0.58
C THR A 142 2.45 -10.22 -0.29
N ILE A 143 1.13 -10.13 -0.08
CA ILE A 143 0.14 -10.84 -0.88
C ILE A 143 0.19 -10.41 -2.36
N THR A 144 0.33 -9.10 -2.62
CA THR A 144 0.49 -8.57 -3.98
C THR A 144 1.71 -9.19 -4.68
N ARG A 145 2.86 -9.29 -3.99
CA ARG A 145 4.05 -9.99 -4.52
C ARG A 145 3.75 -11.44 -4.91
N LEU A 146 2.96 -12.14 -4.09
CA LEU A 146 2.57 -13.53 -4.36
C LEU A 146 1.68 -13.65 -5.60
N HIS A 147 0.70 -12.76 -5.76
CA HIS A 147 -0.14 -12.71 -6.97
C HIS A 147 0.68 -12.39 -8.22
N TRP A 148 1.75 -11.62 -8.10
CA TRP A 148 2.69 -11.35 -9.20
C TRP A 148 3.68 -12.50 -9.44
N ARG A 149 3.59 -13.59 -8.66
CA ARG A 149 4.49 -14.76 -8.71
C ARG A 149 5.96 -14.38 -8.49
N LYS A 150 6.20 -13.26 -7.81
CA LYS A 150 7.54 -12.78 -7.46
C LYS A 150 7.91 -13.34 -6.10
N ASN A 151 8.38 -14.58 -6.12
CA ASN A 151 8.66 -15.35 -4.90
C ASN A 151 10.06 -15.06 -4.29
N LYS A 152 10.76 -14.05 -4.80
CA LYS A 152 12.06 -13.64 -4.27
C LYS A 152 11.85 -13.08 -2.87
N ASP A 153 12.64 -13.55 -1.91
CA ASP A 153 12.58 -13.17 -0.49
C ASP A 153 11.27 -13.54 0.24
N THR A 154 10.36 -14.29 -0.38
CA THR A 154 9.05 -14.61 0.17
C THR A 154 9.10 -15.28 1.53
N ASP A 155 10.07 -16.14 1.81
CA ASP A 155 10.18 -16.79 3.12
C ASP A 155 10.40 -15.75 4.24
N ARG A 156 11.23 -14.73 3.99
CA ARG A 156 11.49 -13.64 4.95
C ARG A 156 10.23 -12.81 5.18
N GLU A 157 9.58 -12.37 4.10
CA GLU A 157 8.36 -11.55 4.20
C GLU A 157 7.21 -12.33 4.84
N MET A 158 7.08 -13.63 4.56
CA MET A 158 6.06 -14.49 5.17
C MET A 158 6.29 -14.72 6.67
N LYS A 159 7.55 -14.80 7.12
CA LYS A 159 7.88 -14.86 8.55
C LYS A 159 7.43 -13.58 9.28
N ARG A 160 7.82 -12.42 8.74
CA ARG A 160 7.37 -11.11 9.27
C ARG A 160 5.84 -11.02 9.29
N LEU A 161 5.17 -11.44 8.21
CA LEU A 161 3.71 -11.46 8.12
C LEU A 161 3.07 -12.36 9.21
N VAL A 162 3.67 -13.51 9.51
CA VAL A 162 3.19 -14.40 10.58
C VAL A 162 3.28 -13.74 11.95
N GLU A 163 4.41 -13.08 12.23
CA GLU A 163 4.63 -12.33 13.48
C GLU A 163 3.62 -11.18 13.60
N GLU A 164 3.42 -10.40 12.54
CA GLU A 164 2.44 -9.31 12.49
C GLU A 164 1.00 -9.81 12.71
N ILE A 165 0.63 -10.97 12.16
CA ILE A 165 -0.68 -11.59 12.41
C ILE A 165 -0.83 -12.11 13.85
N GLN A 166 0.26 -12.53 14.49
CA GLN A 166 0.23 -12.91 15.90
C GLN A 166 0.03 -11.68 16.79
N THR A 167 0.73 -10.58 16.49
CA THR A 167 0.62 -9.30 17.21
C THR A 167 -0.73 -8.63 16.97
N TYR A 168 -1.24 -8.66 15.73
CA TYR A 168 -2.50 -8.04 15.32
C TYR A 168 -3.46 -9.08 14.70
N PRO A 169 -4.11 -9.94 15.51
CA PRO A 169 -4.92 -11.06 15.00
C PRO A 169 -6.04 -10.65 14.04
N LYS A 170 -6.62 -9.44 14.23
CA LYS A 170 -7.66 -8.89 13.36
C LYS A 170 -7.22 -8.75 11.91
N LEU A 171 -5.92 -8.56 11.62
CA LEU A 171 -5.39 -8.46 10.26
C LEU A 171 -5.53 -9.77 9.47
N THR A 172 -5.77 -10.90 10.13
CA THR A 172 -6.09 -12.17 9.47
C THR A 172 -7.31 -12.05 8.55
N GLN A 173 -8.25 -11.12 8.81
CA GLN A 173 -9.44 -10.92 7.99
C GLN A 173 -9.13 -10.44 6.57
N ILE A 174 -7.98 -9.80 6.36
CA ILE A 174 -7.51 -9.29 5.07
C ILE A 174 -7.20 -10.42 4.09
N LEU A 175 -6.83 -11.59 4.63
CA LEU A 175 -6.38 -12.73 3.86
C LEU A 175 -7.55 -13.53 3.24
N SER A 176 -7.38 -13.97 2.00
CA SER A 176 -8.27 -14.95 1.38
C SER A 176 -8.20 -16.31 2.11
N ARG A 177 -9.17 -17.18 1.87
CA ARG A 177 -9.18 -18.55 2.44
C ARG A 177 -7.91 -19.33 2.09
N ARG A 178 -7.34 -19.10 0.89
CA ARG A 178 -6.13 -19.78 0.42
C ARG A 178 -4.89 -19.19 1.07
N GLU A 179 -4.78 -17.86 1.17
CA GLU A 179 -3.70 -17.19 1.89
C GLU A 179 -3.67 -17.59 3.36
N LYS A 180 -4.84 -17.62 4.05
CA LYS A 180 -4.95 -18.11 5.44
C LYS A 180 -4.36 -19.51 5.61
N LYS A 181 -4.59 -20.40 4.63
CA LYS A 181 -4.05 -21.77 4.66
C LYS A 181 -2.54 -21.81 4.47
N ILE A 182 -1.97 -20.91 3.66
CA ILE A 182 -0.51 -20.78 3.53
C ILE A 182 0.07 -20.30 4.86
N VAL A 183 -0.48 -19.21 5.40
CA VAL A 183 -0.06 -18.62 6.68
C VAL A 183 -0.14 -19.63 7.83
N SER A 184 -1.21 -20.42 7.92
CA SER A 184 -1.33 -21.44 8.96
C SER A 184 -0.24 -22.51 8.88
N ILE A 185 0.26 -22.82 7.68
CA ILE A 185 1.35 -23.78 7.53
C ILE A 185 2.68 -23.11 7.87
N TYR A 186 2.91 -21.86 7.45
CA TYR A 186 4.09 -21.08 7.85
C TYR A 186 4.24 -20.94 9.37
N LYS A 187 3.12 -20.83 10.11
CA LYS A 187 3.10 -20.84 11.58
C LYS A 187 3.69 -22.12 12.19
N VAL A 188 3.64 -23.24 11.48
CA VAL A 188 4.14 -24.54 11.94
C VAL A 188 5.53 -24.85 11.36
N SER A 189 5.74 -24.55 10.08
CA SER A 189 7.00 -24.81 9.37
C SER A 189 7.14 -23.90 8.16
N SER A 190 8.24 -23.13 8.12
CA SER A 190 8.57 -22.27 6.99
C SER A 190 8.77 -23.06 5.69
N LEU A 191 9.47 -24.21 5.76
CA LEU A 191 9.71 -25.08 4.60
C LEU A 191 8.40 -25.61 4.00
N LEU A 192 7.50 -26.14 4.83
CA LEU A 192 6.21 -26.65 4.36
C LEU A 192 5.33 -25.51 3.83
N GLY A 193 5.39 -24.34 4.47
CA GLY A 193 4.70 -23.14 4.02
C GLY A 193 5.15 -22.72 2.63
N TYR A 194 6.46 -22.67 2.42
CA TYR A 194 7.08 -22.32 1.15
C TYR A 194 6.75 -23.33 0.04
N LEU A 195 6.85 -24.63 0.33
CA LEU A 195 6.43 -25.68 -0.61
C LEU A 195 4.94 -25.55 -0.98
N LYS A 196 4.08 -25.22 -0.01
CA LYS A 196 2.66 -25.02 -0.27
C LYS A 196 2.40 -23.83 -1.19
N LEU A 197 3.12 -22.74 -0.96
CA LEU A 197 3.07 -21.53 -1.76
C LEU A 197 3.50 -21.80 -3.21
N LEU A 198 4.63 -22.48 -3.41
CA LEU A 198 5.08 -22.90 -4.74
C LEU A 198 4.05 -23.78 -5.44
N TYR A 199 3.44 -24.73 -4.71
CA TYR A 199 2.38 -25.58 -5.25
C TYR A 199 1.15 -24.76 -5.70
N TYR A 200 0.69 -23.81 -4.88
CA TYR A 200 -0.45 -22.96 -5.26
C TYR A 200 -0.13 -22.02 -6.42
N SER A 201 1.06 -21.43 -6.44
CA SER A 201 1.53 -20.59 -7.54
C SER A 201 1.57 -21.38 -8.86
N LYS A 202 2.11 -22.61 -8.84
CA LYS A 202 2.15 -23.51 -10.01
C LYS A 202 0.76 -23.91 -10.51
N CYS A 203 -0.20 -24.09 -9.60
CA CYS A 203 -1.58 -24.46 -9.95
C CYS A 203 -2.48 -23.27 -10.30
N GLY A 204 -1.98 -22.03 -10.34
CA GLY A 204 -2.80 -20.83 -10.55
C GLY A 204 -3.86 -20.64 -9.46
N LYS A 205 -3.56 -21.08 -8.23
CA LYS A 205 -4.46 -20.97 -7.06
C LYS A 205 -4.17 -19.71 -6.23
N ILE A 206 -3.04 -19.07 -6.49
CA ILE A 206 -2.65 -17.71 -6.14
C ILE A 206 -2.55 -16.97 -7.47
#